data_AF-A0A151U4L7-F1
#
_entry.id   AF-A0A151U4L7-F1
#
_cell.length_a   1.000
_cell.length_b   1.000
_cell.length_c   1.000
_cell.angle_alpha   90.00
_cell.angle_beta   90.00
_cell.angle_gamma   90.00
#
_symmetry.space_group_name_H-M   'P 1'
#
loop_
_entity.id
_entity.type
_entity.pdbx_description
1 polymer ?
#
loop_
_entity_poly.entity_id
_entity_poly.type
_entity_poly.pdbx_seq_one_letter_code
_entity_poly.pdbx_strand_id
1 'polypeptide(L)' 'MDILGPFPHAKGQLKFLLVAIIYFTKWIEARPLAKITMENVQKFTWKNIVCRFGIRGRAYI' A
#
# COMPACT_ATOMS: atom_id res chain seq x y z
N MET A 1 1.44 8.24 1.91
CA MET A 1 0.76 6.99 2.31
C MET A 1 0.00 7.32 3.57
N ASP A 2 -1.22 6.80 3.70
CA ASP A 2 -2.08 7.04 4.84
C ASP A 2 -2.91 5.78 5.16
N ILE A 3 -3.42 5.67 6.37
CA ILE A 3 -4.25 4.55 6.81
C ILE A 3 -5.57 5.08 7.33
N LEU A 4 -6.66 4.63 6.71
CA LEU A 4 -8.02 4.99 7.12
C LEU A 4 -8.64 3.84 7.93
N GLY A 5 -9.35 4.18 8.99
CA GLY A 5 -10.14 3.24 9.80
C GLY A 5 -9.92 3.37 11.30
N PRO A 6 -10.49 2.45 12.10
CA PRO A 6 -11.15 1.22 11.68
C PRO A 6 -12.58 1.43 11.14
N PHE A 7 -12.90 0.73 10.05
CA PHE A 7 -14.24 0.65 9.46
C PHE A 7 -15.02 -0.55 10.05
N PRO A 8 -16.37 -0.58 9.88
CA PRO A 8 -17.15 -1.79 10.15
C PRO A 8 -16.53 -3.00 9.46
N HIS A 9 -16.51 -4.15 10.16
CA HIS A 9 -15.80 -5.33 9.67
C HIS A 9 -16.41 -5.85 8.38
N ALA A 10 -15.63 -5.86 7.31
CA ALA A 10 -15.97 -6.57 6.09
C ALA A 10 -15.58 -8.05 6.18
N LYS A 11 -15.98 -8.84 5.18
CA LYS A 11 -15.60 -10.26 5.05
C LYS A 11 -14.09 -10.42 5.20
N GLY A 12 -13.65 -11.33 6.06
CA GLY A 12 -12.23 -11.53 6.38
C GLY A 12 -11.65 -10.55 7.41
N GLN A 13 -12.50 -9.87 8.19
CA GLN A 13 -12.09 -8.92 9.24
C GLN A 13 -11.31 -7.71 8.70
N LEU A 14 -11.46 -7.41 7.40
CA LEU A 14 -10.87 -6.25 6.76
C LEU A 14 -11.53 -4.99 7.31
N LYS A 15 -10.75 -4.14 7.96
CA LYS A 15 -11.25 -2.96 8.67
C LYS A 15 -10.38 -1.72 8.50
N PHE A 16 -9.23 -1.84 7.85
CA PHE A 16 -8.36 -0.71 7.55
C PHE A 16 -8.20 -0.56 6.05
N LEU A 17 -7.98 0.66 5.57
CA LEU A 17 -7.64 0.94 4.19
C LEU A 17 -6.27 1.61 4.15
N LEU A 18 -5.27 0.95 3.58
CA LEU A 18 -3.95 1.55 3.31
C LEU A 18 -4.01 2.24 1.95
N VAL A 19 -3.75 3.54 1.92
CA VAL A 19 -3.85 4.38 0.73
C VAL A 19 -2.48 4.99 0.40
N ALA A 20 -2.06 4.91 -0.86
CA ALA A 20 -0.95 5.67 -1.41
C ALA A 20 -1.44 6.58 -2.52
N ILE A 21 -1.15 7.88 -2.38
CA ILE A 21 -1.30 8.86 -3.45
C ILE A 21 0.10 9.15 -3.97
N ILE A 22 0.33 8.85 -5.24
CA ILE A 22 1.59 9.11 -5.94
C ILE A 22 1.40 10.41 -6.72
N TYR A 23 1.88 11.52 -6.16
CA TYR A 23 1.66 12.86 -6.70
C TYR A 23 2.16 13.04 -8.14
N PHE A 24 3.28 12.40 -8.50
CA PHE A 24 3.88 12.50 -9.82
C PHE A 24 2.96 11.97 -10.93
N THR A 25 2.38 10.79 -10.72
CA THR A 25 1.44 10.20 -11.68
C THR A 25 -0.02 10.53 -11.38
N LYS A 26 -0.28 11.30 -10.30
CA LYS A 26 -1.61 11.51 -9.72
C LYS A 26 -2.38 10.20 -9.50
N TRP A 27 -1.66 9.08 -9.31
CA TRP A 27 -2.27 7.76 -9.14
C TRP A 27 -2.61 7.52 -7.68
N ILE A 28 -3.75 6.89 -7.43
CA ILE A 28 -4.21 6.50 -6.11
C ILE A 28 -4.29 4.98 -6.07
N GLU A 29 -3.58 4.36 -5.13
CA GLU A 29 -3.68 2.94 -4.85
C GLU A 29 -4.24 2.77 -3.43
N ALA A 30 -5.25 1.93 -3.27
CA ALA A 30 -5.85 1.64 -1.97
C ALA A 30 -5.98 0.13 -1.76
N ARG A 31 -5.63 -0.38 -0.58
CA ARG A 31 -5.82 -1.79 -0.22
C ARG A 31 -6.47 -1.98 1.14
N PRO A 32 -7.47 -2.86 1.26
CA PRO A 32 -8.05 -3.22 2.54
C PRO A 32 -7.11 -4.15 3.31
N LEU A 33 -7.02 -3.95 4.63
CA LEU A 33 -6.21 -4.74 5.56
C LEU A 33 -7.04 -5.16 6.77
N ALA A 34 -6.82 -6.38 7.25
CA ALA A 34 -7.39 -6.85 8.52
C ALA A 34 -6.61 -6.31 9.72
N LYS A 35 -5.29 -6.19 9.57
CA LYS A 35 -4.37 -5.67 10.57
C LYS A 35 -3.32 -4.77 9.92
N ILE A 36 -2.95 -3.72 10.63
CA ILE A 36 -1.83 -2.84 10.25
C ILE A 36 -0.57 -3.51 10.78
N THR A 37 0.22 -4.10 9.89
CA THR A 37 1.53 -4.68 10.20
C THR A 37 2.57 -4.10 9.26
N MET A 38 3.83 -4.04 9.71
CA MET A 38 4.94 -3.57 8.88
C MET A 38 5.06 -4.40 7.60
N GLU A 39 4.88 -5.72 7.69
CA GLU A 39 4.89 -6.62 6.54
C GLU A 39 3.83 -6.25 5.48
N ASN A 40 2.60 -5.97 5.91
CA ASN A 40 1.53 -5.59 4.99
C ASN A 40 1.81 -4.26 4.27
N VAL A 41 2.38 -3.29 5.00
CA VAL A 41 2.78 -1.99 4.43
C VAL A 41 3.94 -2.18 3.45
N GLN A 42 4.99 -2.90 3.82
CA GLN A 42 6.14 -3.21 2.95
C GLN A 42 5.71 -3.90 1.66
N LYS A 43 4.86 -4.94 1.76
CA LYS A 43 4.34 -5.66 0.60
C LYS A 43 3.52 -4.77 -0.33
N PHE A 44 2.72 -3.87 0.23
CA PHE A 44 1.97 -2.88 -0.53
C PHE A 44 2.90 -1.88 -1.24
N THR A 45 3.89 -1.33 -0.53
CA THR A 45 4.85 -0.37 -1.09
C THR A 45 5.70 -1.01 -2.18
N TRP A 46 6.21 -2.22 -1.96
CA TRP A 46 7.01 -2.93 -2.95
C TRP A 46 6.21 -3.20 -4.23
N LYS A 47 5.01 -3.77 -4.09
CA LYS A 47 4.19 -4.17 -5.24
C LYS A 47 3.66 -2.99 -6.06
N ASN A 48 3.21 -1.92 -5.39
CA ASN A 48 2.45 -0.87 -6.07
C ASN A 48 3.28 0.40 -6.35
N ILE A 49 4.38 0.61 -5.62
CA ILE A 49 5.24 1.80 -5.77
C ILE A 49 6.60 1.38 -6.35
N VAL A 50 7.36 0.53 -5.67
CA VAL A 50 8.74 0.20 -6.07
C VAL A 50 8.79 -0.61 -7.36
N CYS A 51 8.04 -1.72 -7.49
CA CYS A 51 8.03 -2.51 -8.73
C CYS A 51 7.51 -1.71 -9.93
N ARG A 52 6.65 -0.72 -9.71
CA ARG A 52 6.02 0.07 -10.78
C ARG A 52 6.90 1.23 -11.26
N PHE A 53 7.65 1.87 -10.36
CA PHE A 53 8.45 3.05 -10.65
C PHE A 53 9.97 2.85 -10.53
N GLY A 54 10.39 1.78 -9.85
CA GLY A 54 11.77 1.53 -9.40
C GLY A 54 12.60 0.58 -10.26
N ILE A 55 12.22 0.30 -11.51
CA ILE A 55 13.09 -0.42 -12.46
C ILE A 55 13.56 0.53 -13.58
N ARG A 56 14.09 1.69 -13.17
CA ARG A 56 15.07 2.46 -13.95
C ARG A 56 16.16 2.97 -13.00
N GLY A 57 17.04 2.06 -12.58
CA GLY A 57 18.19 2.43 -11.75
C GLY A 57 18.77 1.21 -11.05
N ARG A 58 19.58 0.45 -11.79
CA ARG A 58 20.53 -0.61 -11.39
C ARG A 58 20.45 -1.15 -9.95
N ALA A 59 20.33 -2.48 -9.90
CA ALA A 59 20.76 -3.29 -8.77
C ALA A 59 22.13 -2.84 -8.25
N TYR A 60 22.20 -2.47 -6.98
CA TYR A 60 23.33 -2.78 -6.12
C TYR A 60 22.75 -3.10 -4.74
N ILE A 61 22.90 -4.40 -4.44
CA ILE A 61 23.04 -5.06 -3.14
C ILE A 61 23.28 -4.13 -1.95
#